data_AF-A0A2H5VJE6-F1
#
_entry.id   AF-A0A2H5VJE6-F1
#
_cell.length_a   1.000
_cell.length_b   1.000
_cell.length_c   1.000
_cell.angle_alpha   90.00
_cell.angle_beta   90.00
_cell.angle_gamma   90.00
#
_symmetry.space_group_name_H-M   'P 1'
#
loop_
_entity.id
_entity.type
_entity.pdbx_description
1 polymer ?
#
loop_
_entity_poly.entity_id
_entity_poly.type
_entity_poly.pdbx_seq_one_letter_code
_entity_poly.pdbx_strand_id
1 'polypeptide(L)' 'MPAVPLKDADDLPPDLQRLIAEYDAWIGDTTFARVIAHRPEAFRAFHALYVSLLEGRVESEIKELARLRLARLNGCAY' A
#
# COMPACT_ATOMS: atom_id res chain seq x y z
N MET A 1 -2.95 1.82 15.47
CA MET A 1 -1.65 2.52 15.33
C MET A 1 -0.57 1.49 15.08
N PRO A 2 0.34 1.71 14.12
CA PRO A 2 1.42 0.77 13.83
C PRO A 2 2.38 0.64 15.01
N ALA A 3 2.97 -0.54 15.19
CA ALA A 3 3.97 -0.82 16.23
C ALA A 3 5.36 -0.21 15.95
N VAL A 4 5.55 0.34 14.75
CA VAL A 4 6.76 1.02 14.31
C VAL A 4 6.46 2.50 14.02
N PRO A 5 7.40 3.42 14.23
CA PRO A 5 7.23 4.80 13.82
C PRO A 5 7.05 4.88 12.30
N LEU A 6 6.27 5.84 11.82
CA LEU A 6 6.14 6.07 10.38
C LEU A 6 7.40 6.75 9.84
N LYS A 7 7.93 6.27 8.71
CA LYS A 7 9.00 6.98 8.00
C LYS A 7 8.54 8.35 7.56
N ASP A 8 9.37 9.37 7.70
CA ASP A 8 9.14 10.62 6.96
C ASP A 8 9.33 10.35 5.47
N ALA A 9 8.47 10.91 4.63
CA ALA A 9 8.59 10.74 3.18
C ALA A 9 9.88 11.41 2.69
N ASP A 10 10.20 12.60 3.19
CA ASP A 10 11.34 13.40 2.73
C ASP A 10 12.70 12.72 2.99
N ASP A 11 12.76 11.79 3.95
CA ASP A 11 13.94 11.00 4.28
C ASP A 11 14.15 9.78 3.37
N LEU A 12 13.20 9.48 2.48
CA LEU A 12 13.24 8.28 1.63
C LEU A 12 13.84 8.59 0.24
N PRO A 13 14.32 7.55 -0.47
CA PRO A 13 14.70 7.68 -1.87
C PRO A 13 13.57 8.28 -2.74
N PRO A 14 13.90 9.08 -3.78
CA PRO A 14 12.90 9.81 -4.57
C PRO A 14 11.81 8.92 -5.22
N ASP A 15 12.14 7.68 -5.57
CA ASP A 15 11.18 6.73 -6.11
C ASP A 15 10.12 6.35 -5.06
N LEU A 16 10.51 6.17 -3.80
CA LEU A 16 9.57 5.85 -2.73
C LEU A 16 8.75 7.06 -2.28
N GLN A 17 9.33 8.26 -2.32
CA GLN A 17 8.59 9.50 -2.10
C GLN A 17 7.42 9.61 -3.07
N ARG A 18 7.68 9.37 -4.35
CA ARG A 18 6.66 9.37 -5.40
C ARG A 18 5.61 8.28 -5.16
N LEU A 19 6.01 7.06 -4.82
CA LEU A 19 5.05 5.99 -4.49
C LEU A 19 4.16 6.40 -3.31
N ILE A 20 4.71 6.98 -2.25
CA ILE A 20 3.92 7.43 -1.09
C ILE A 20 2.90 8.50 -1.51
N ALA A 21 3.29 9.46 -2.36
CA ALA A 21 2.38 10.46 -2.90
C ALA A 21 1.28 9.85 -3.78
N GLU A 22 1.59 8.80 -4.56
CA GLU A 22 0.60 8.05 -5.34
C GLU A 22 -0.44 7.37 -4.43
N TYR A 23 -0.03 6.78 -3.30
CA TYR A 23 -0.95 6.21 -2.31
C TYR A 23 -1.82 7.30 -1.66
N ASP A 24 -1.25 8.45 -1.31
CA ASP A 24 -2.02 9.57 -0.76
C ASP A 24 -3.10 10.07 -1.74
N ALA A 25 -2.73 10.26 -3.00
CA ALA A 25 -3.65 10.68 -4.04
C ALA A 25 -4.73 9.61 -4.35
N TRP A 26 -4.41 8.34 -4.20
CA TRP A 26 -5.31 7.24 -4.52
C TRP A 26 -6.31 6.94 -3.41
N ILE A 27 -5.84 6.75 -2.17
CA ILE A 27 -6.66 6.28 -1.05
C ILE A 27 -6.74 7.27 0.12
N GLY A 28 -5.96 8.37 0.09
CA GLY A 28 -5.92 9.37 1.18
C GLY A 28 -5.27 8.87 2.46
N ASP A 29 -4.51 7.76 2.40
CA ASP A 29 -3.76 7.23 3.53
C ASP A 29 -2.38 6.70 3.08
N THR A 30 -1.36 7.10 3.81
CA THR A 30 0.04 6.72 3.55
C THR A 30 0.61 5.79 4.61
N THR A 31 -0.19 5.40 5.62
CA THR A 31 0.28 4.61 6.76
C THR A 31 0.98 3.31 6.33
N PHE A 32 0.36 2.51 5.45
CA PHE A 32 0.96 1.28 4.92
C PHE A 32 2.29 1.56 4.21
N ALA A 33 2.29 2.51 3.27
CA ALA A 33 3.46 2.84 2.47
C ALA A 33 4.63 3.29 3.36
N ARG A 34 4.37 4.11 4.37
CA ARG A 34 5.37 4.60 5.33
C ARG A 34 5.84 3.53 6.33
N VAL A 35 5.01 2.53 6.64
CA VAL A 35 5.40 1.35 7.43
C VAL A 35 6.32 0.45 6.60
N ILE A 36 5.90 0.04 5.40
CA ILE A 36 6.67 -0.90 4.58
C ILE A 36 7.96 -0.28 4.02
N ALA A 37 8.05 1.06 3.92
CA ALA A 37 9.25 1.79 3.53
C ALA A 37 10.47 1.56 4.45
N HIS A 38 10.32 0.94 5.62
CA HIS A 38 11.45 0.40 6.39
C HIS A 38 12.23 -0.69 5.63
N ARG A 39 11.61 -1.30 4.62
CA ARG A 39 12.19 -2.30 3.72
C ARG A 39 11.97 -1.86 2.25
N PRO A 40 12.79 -0.92 1.73
CA PRO A 40 12.63 -0.34 0.40
C PRO A 40 12.42 -1.34 -0.74
N GLU A 41 13.21 -2.42 -0.81
CA GLU A 41 13.05 -3.40 -1.88
C GLU A 41 11.74 -4.16 -1.78
N ALA A 42 11.29 -4.48 -0.55
CA ALA A 42 10.02 -5.14 -0.33
C ALA A 42 8.84 -4.24 -0.70
N PHE A 43 8.93 -2.93 -0.42
CA PHE A 43 7.90 -1.99 -0.82
C PHE A 43 7.75 -1.92 -2.35
N ARG A 44 8.87 -1.80 -3.08
CA ARG A 44 8.87 -1.80 -4.56
C ARG A 44 8.25 -3.08 -5.12
N ALA A 45 8.67 -4.24 -4.60
CA ALA A 45 8.16 -5.53 -5.04
C ALA A 45 6.66 -5.69 -4.74
N PHE A 46 6.22 -5.27 -3.56
CA PHE A 46 4.80 -5.29 -3.18
C PHE A 46 3.97 -4.39 -4.10
N HIS A 47 4.42 -3.15 -4.34
CA HIS A 47 3.72 -2.22 -5.20
C HIS A 47 3.57 -2.77 -6.63
N ALA A 48 4.65 -3.29 -7.21
CA ALA A 48 4.63 -3.90 -8.54
C ALA A 48 3.65 -5.08 -8.61
N LEU A 49 3.66 -5.96 -7.59
CA LEU A 49 2.68 -7.04 -7.48
C LEU A 49 1.25 -6.48 -7.40
N TYR A 50 1.00 -5.51 -6.51
CA TYR A 50 -0.33 -4.99 -6.26
C TYR A 50 -0.96 -4.37 -7.51
N VAL A 51 -0.21 -3.49 -8.20
CA VAL A 51 -0.66 -2.87 -9.45
C VAL A 51 -0.96 -3.94 -10.51
N SER A 52 -0.09 -4.94 -10.65
CA SER A 52 -0.32 -6.02 -11.62
C SER A 52 -1.61 -6.82 -11.35
N LEU A 53 -2.02 -6.92 -10.07
CA LEU A 53 -3.25 -7.59 -9.69
C LEU A 53 -4.50 -6.77 -10.02
N LEU A 54 -4.41 -5.45 -10.13
CA LEU A 54 -5.58 -4.60 -10.44
C LEU A 54 -6.03 -4.72 -11.89
N GLU A 55 -5.12 -5.09 -12.80
CA GLU A 55 -5.39 -5.27 -14.22
C GLU A 55 -6.07 -6.62 -14.54
N GLY A 56 -6.67 -6.74 -15.74
CA GLY A 56 -7.20 -8.01 -16.27
C GLY A 56 -8.71 -8.03 -16.45
N ARG A 57 -9.31 -9.23 -16.41
CA ARG A 57 -10.72 -9.46 -16.78
C ARG A 57 -11.73 -9.11 -15.68
N VAL A 58 -11.28 -8.97 -14.44
CA VAL A 58 -12.11 -8.60 -13.30
C VAL A 58 -11.77 -7.16 -12.96
N GLU A 59 -12.80 -6.34 -12.83
CA GLU A 59 -12.71 -4.94 -12.47
C GLU A 59 -11.99 -4.76 -11.13
N SER A 60 -11.18 -3.69 -11.02
CA SER A 60 -10.36 -3.45 -9.82
C SER A 60 -11.21 -3.27 -8.57
N GLU A 61 -12.40 -2.68 -8.70
CA GLU A 61 -13.35 -2.48 -7.62
C GLU A 61 -13.84 -3.81 -7.01
N ILE A 62 -14.06 -4.83 -7.85
CA ILE A 62 -14.47 -6.17 -7.36
C ILE A 62 -13.32 -6.80 -6.56
N LYS A 63 -12.07 -6.62 -7.00
CA LYS A 63 -10.89 -7.12 -6.29
C LYS A 63 -10.71 -6.42 -4.94
N GLU A 64 -10.96 -5.11 -4.87
CA GLU A 64 -10.94 -4.37 -3.61
C GLU A 64 -12.07 -4.82 -2.65
N LEU A 65 -13.28 -5.11 -3.16
CA LEU A 65 -14.35 -5.68 -2.34
C LEU A 65 -13.98 -7.06 -1.77
N ALA A 66 -13.32 -7.90 -2.58
CA ALA A 66 -12.80 -9.19 -2.12
C ALA A 66 -11.73 -9.01 -1.03
N ARG A 67 -10.80 -8.05 -1.21
CA ARG A 67 -9.79 -7.69 -0.22
C ARG A 67 -10.42 -7.22 1.09
N LEU A 68 -11.43 -6.36 1.03
CA LEU A 68 -12.17 -5.89 2.19
C LEU A 68 -12.87 -7.05 2.94
N ARG A 69 -13.47 -7.99 2.20
CA ARG A 69 -14.08 -9.18 2.81
C ARG A 69 -13.04 -10.04 3.52
N LEU A 70 -11.89 -10.26 2.89
CA LEU A 70 -10.78 -11.01 3.48
C LEU A 70 -10.22 -10.31 4.73
N ALA A 71 -10.04 -8.99 4.70
CA ALA A 71 -9.60 -8.21 5.85
C ALA A 71 -10.54 -8.38 7.05
N ARG A 72 -11.86 -8.29 6.82
CA ARG A 72 -12.88 -8.52 7.86
C ARG A 72 -12.84 -9.93 8.44
N LEU A 73 -12.68 -10.95 7.60
CA LEU A 73 -12.58 -12.35 8.05
C LEU A 73 -11.33 -12.60 8.90
N ASN A 74 -10.23 -11.90 8.61
CA ASN A 74 -8.97 -12.03 9.33
C ASN A 74 -8.83 -11.05 10.51
N GLY A 75 -9.84 -10.21 10.79
CA GLY A 75 -9.74 -9.18 11.82
C GLY A 75 -8.66 -8.13 11.53
N CYS A 76 -8.32 -7.90 10.26
CA CYS A 76 -7.40 -6.86 9.84
C CYS A 76 -8.10 -5.50 9.92
N ALA A 77 -7.77 -4.73 10.96
CA ALA A 77 -8.44 -3.46 11.29
C ALA A 77 -7.76 -2.21 10.71
N TYR A 78 -6.63 -2.40 10.01
CA TYR A 78 -6.04 -1.39 9.13
C TYR A 78 -6.71 -1.51 7.76
#